data_AF-A0A1B0CBY4-F1
#
_entry.id   AF-A0A1B0CBY4-F1
#
_cell.length_a   1.000
_cell.length_b   1.000
_cell.length_c   1.000
_cell.angle_alpha   90.00
_cell.angle_beta   90.00
_cell.angle_gamma   90.00
#
_symmetry.space_group_name_H-M   'P 1'
#
loop_
_entity.id
_entity.type
_entity.pdbx_description
1 polymer ?
#
loop_
_entity_poly.entity_id
_entity_poly.type
_entity_poly.pdbx_seq_one_letter_code
_entity_poly.pdbx_strand_id
1 'polypeptide(L)'
;MVDSMEYNAKKYPIIHLYEEWELSPNIIKTLITCGITNKAILRQMHQHDLNDIFPKRSQIGDKIFFRCKLQAWREEYRHPPLICCDTNKAKTSDKMDVDMDDLSISPISSRSSSPEASSSLPKAIAMPLLAPLSTPTPRQEAPNPPPHVQPLPFLNPLDMKPKMLSQMMSAMEATKKTTIGTPSVDFTDFSRNFEDNFDLETELKKSFQGQKILENYRKYKILGKSDQNNLTRVVANFHLMTKMPLSAQIYMFYASKIQELFPTERDLLHSGKLQTTSCTERKAL
;
A
#
# COMPACT_ATOMS: atom_id res chain seq x y z
N MET A 1 -1.43 30.64 -12.41
CA MET A 1 -0.95 29.25 -12.15
C MET A 1 -1.45 28.23 -13.17
N VAL A 2 -2.50 28.53 -13.96
CA VAL A 2 -3.07 27.61 -14.97
C VAL A 2 -2.17 27.47 -16.22
N ASP A 3 -1.47 28.53 -16.64
CA ASP A 3 -0.62 28.53 -17.85
C ASP A 3 0.56 27.55 -17.84
N SER A 4 1.01 27.09 -16.67
CA SER A 4 2.15 26.17 -16.60
C SER A 4 1.76 24.72 -16.91
N MET A 5 0.49 24.33 -16.73
CA MET A 5 0.07 22.95 -16.98
C MET A 5 -0.21 22.70 -18.46
N GLU A 6 -0.84 23.62 -19.18
CA GLU A 6 -1.07 23.49 -20.63
C GLU A 6 0.24 23.42 -21.43
N TYR A 7 1.26 24.20 -21.04
CA TYR A 7 2.59 24.13 -21.67
C TYR A 7 3.25 22.76 -21.45
N ASN A 8 3.08 22.18 -20.25
CA ASN A 8 3.63 20.88 -19.93
C ASN A 8 2.88 19.76 -20.66
N ALA A 9 1.56 19.85 -20.85
CA ALA A 9 0.77 18.84 -21.57
C ALA A 9 1.24 18.66 -23.02
N LYS A 10 1.59 19.75 -23.72
CA LYS A 10 2.21 19.69 -25.06
C LYS A 10 3.59 19.05 -25.06
N LYS A 11 4.34 19.19 -23.97
CA LYS A 11 5.71 18.67 -23.83
C LYS A 11 5.74 17.20 -23.38
N TYR A 12 4.74 16.77 -22.61
CA TYR A 12 4.69 15.44 -22.00
C TYR A 12 3.31 14.81 -22.24
N PRO A 13 3.16 13.98 -23.29
CA PRO A 13 1.89 13.34 -23.63
C PRO A 13 1.30 12.46 -22.52
N ILE A 14 2.14 12.05 -21.56
CA ILE A 14 1.72 11.25 -20.41
C ILE A 14 0.84 12.03 -19.42
N ILE A 15 0.85 13.37 -19.45
CA ILE A 15 0.09 14.19 -18.50
C ILE A 15 -1.41 13.92 -18.63
N HIS A 16 -1.93 13.70 -19.84
CA HIS A 16 -3.33 13.35 -20.04
C HIS A 16 -3.73 12.05 -19.33
N LEU A 17 -2.82 11.06 -19.28
CA LEU A 17 -3.06 9.83 -18.53
C LEU A 17 -3.11 10.10 -17.02
N TYR A 18 -2.28 11.01 -16.52
CA TYR A 18 -2.27 11.38 -15.11
C TYR A 18 -3.49 12.20 -14.70
N GLU A 19 -3.98 13.08 -15.59
CA GLU A 19 -5.22 13.81 -15.43
C GLU A 19 -6.43 12.87 -15.44
N GLU A 20 -6.46 11.89 -16.34
CA GLU A 20 -7.49 10.83 -16.39
C GLU A 20 -7.48 9.97 -15.12
N TRP A 21 -6.31 9.76 -14.51
CA TRP A 21 -6.21 9.09 -13.22
C TRP A 21 -6.60 9.98 -12.04
N GLU A 22 -6.96 11.24 -12.28
CA GLU A 22 -7.32 12.24 -11.27
C GLU A 22 -6.20 12.46 -10.23
N LEU A 23 -4.94 12.36 -10.67
CA LEU A 23 -3.80 12.63 -9.80
C LEU A 23 -3.74 14.12 -9.45
N SER A 24 -3.44 14.42 -8.18
CA SER A 24 -3.32 15.82 -7.78
C SER A 24 -2.18 16.53 -8.53
N PRO A 25 -2.30 17.84 -8.83
CA PRO A 25 -1.27 18.60 -9.54
C PRO A 25 0.13 18.50 -8.93
N ASN A 26 0.20 18.39 -7.61
CA ASN A 26 1.46 18.23 -6.87
C ASN A 26 2.12 16.88 -7.14
N ILE A 27 1.34 15.81 -7.24
CA ILE A 27 1.84 14.48 -7.59
C ILE A 27 2.29 14.45 -9.04
N ILE A 28 1.50 15.01 -9.97
CA ILE A 28 1.90 15.12 -11.38
C ILE A 28 3.24 15.85 -11.51
N LYS A 29 3.39 17.00 -10.84
CA LYS A 29 4.65 17.74 -10.82
C LYS A 29 5.81 16.90 -10.27
N THR A 30 5.57 16.10 -9.23
CA THR A 30 6.58 15.22 -8.63
C THR A 30 7.00 14.14 -9.64
N LEU A 31 6.06 13.47 -10.29
CA LEU A 31 6.32 12.44 -11.31
C LEU A 31 7.17 12.98 -12.47
N ILE A 32 6.82 14.17 -12.98
CA ILE A 32 7.58 14.83 -14.05
C ILE A 32 9.00 15.20 -13.56
N THR A 33 9.13 15.70 -12.32
CA THR A 33 10.43 16.04 -11.72
C THR A 33 11.31 14.80 -11.52
N CYS A 34 10.71 13.66 -11.19
CA CYS A 34 11.37 12.35 -11.14
C CYS A 34 11.68 11.75 -12.51
N GLY A 35 11.42 12.48 -13.61
CA GLY A 35 11.73 12.05 -14.97
C GLY A 35 10.70 11.12 -15.61
N ILE A 36 9.58 10.84 -14.93
CA ILE A 36 8.52 9.93 -15.40
C ILE A 36 7.64 10.66 -16.42
N THR A 37 8.20 10.80 -17.62
CA THR A 37 7.72 11.68 -18.68
C THR A 37 7.08 10.94 -19.85
N ASN A 38 7.14 9.60 -19.86
CA ASN A 38 6.58 8.77 -20.92
C ASN A 38 6.00 7.45 -20.37
N LYS A 39 5.12 6.82 -21.17
CA LYS A 39 4.48 5.54 -20.81
C LYS A 39 5.47 4.37 -20.74
N ALA A 40 6.62 4.47 -21.42
CA ALA A 40 7.65 3.42 -21.38
C ALA A 40 8.29 3.30 -19.99
N ILE A 41 8.52 4.43 -19.31
CA ILE A 41 9.03 4.45 -17.93
C ILE A 41 8.01 3.80 -16.99
N LEU A 42 6.72 4.13 -17.12
CA LEU A 42 5.66 3.49 -16.33
C LEU A 42 5.63 1.96 -16.48
N ARG A 43 6.02 1.40 -17.63
CA ARG A 43 6.10 -0.05 -17.85
C ARG A 43 7.29 -0.69 -17.13
N GLN A 44 8.38 0.05 -16.97
CA GLN A 44 9.62 -0.44 -16.37
C GLN A 44 9.68 -0.20 -14.86
N MET A 45 8.79 0.64 -14.31
CA MET A 45 8.74 0.92 -12.88
C MET A 45 8.57 -0.36 -12.04
N HIS A 46 9.34 -0.45 -10.96
CA HIS A 46 9.25 -1.47 -9.95
C HIS A 46 8.63 -0.93 -8.66
N GLN A 47 8.35 -1.84 -7.73
CA GLN A 47 7.76 -1.45 -6.45
C GLN A 47 8.70 -0.59 -5.58
N HIS A 48 10.02 -0.70 -5.74
CA HIS A 48 10.96 0.13 -5.00
C HIS A 48 11.01 1.57 -5.52
N ASP A 49 10.82 1.80 -6.83
CA ASP A 49 10.76 3.16 -7.40
C ASP A 49 9.62 3.98 -6.78
N LEU A 50 8.51 3.32 -6.42
CA LEU A 50 7.41 3.95 -5.70
C LEU A 50 7.81 4.43 -4.29
N ASN A 51 8.81 3.82 -3.65
CA ASN A 51 9.33 4.31 -2.38
C ASN A 51 10.14 5.60 -2.57
N ASP A 52 10.85 5.71 -3.69
CA ASP A 52 11.70 6.87 -3.99
C ASP A 52 10.89 8.08 -4.45
N ILE A 53 9.80 7.86 -5.21
CA ILE A 53 8.88 8.91 -5.65
C ILE A 53 8.02 9.42 -4.48
N PHE A 54 7.62 8.51 -3.58
CA PHE A 54 6.77 8.82 -2.43
C PHE A 54 7.49 8.51 -1.10
N PRO A 55 8.56 9.25 -0.76
CA PRO A 55 9.39 8.94 0.40
C PRO A 55 8.72 9.31 1.72
N LYS A 56 7.77 10.26 1.70
CA LYS A 56 7.10 10.75 2.91
C LYS A 56 5.98 9.81 3.32
N ARG A 57 5.92 9.43 4.60
CA ARG A 57 4.80 8.67 5.16
C ARG A 57 3.45 9.38 5.01
N SER A 58 3.43 10.71 4.95
CA SER A 58 2.21 11.49 4.72
C SER A 58 1.62 11.29 3.32
N GLN A 59 2.40 10.79 2.36
CA GLN A 59 1.98 10.53 0.98
C GLN A 59 1.59 9.06 0.76
N ILE A 60 1.35 8.29 1.83
CA ILE A 60 1.00 6.87 1.72
C ILE A 60 -0.29 6.65 0.92
N GLY A 61 -1.28 7.54 1.08
CA GLY A 61 -2.51 7.52 0.30
C GLY A 61 -2.26 7.71 -1.19
N ASP A 62 -1.52 8.77 -1.55
CA ASP A 62 -1.15 9.06 -2.95
C ASP A 62 -0.36 7.90 -3.59
N LYS A 63 0.55 7.31 -2.82
CA LYS A 63 1.34 6.15 -3.25
C LYS A 63 0.48 4.93 -3.53
N ILE A 64 -0.45 4.61 -2.63
CA ILE A 64 -1.38 3.49 -2.81
C ILE A 64 -2.27 3.75 -4.03
N PHE A 65 -2.82 4.95 -4.13
CA PHE A 65 -3.69 5.35 -5.24
C PHE A 65 -2.97 5.24 -6.60
N PHE A 66 -1.77 5.83 -6.70
CA PHE A 66 -0.94 5.75 -7.91
C PHE A 66 -0.58 4.31 -8.24
N ARG A 67 -0.20 3.49 -7.25
CA ARG A 67 0.09 2.06 -7.44
C ARG A 67 -1.11 1.31 -8.02
N CYS A 68 -2.31 1.54 -7.49
CA CYS A 68 -3.52 0.88 -7.98
C CYS A 68 -3.83 1.27 -9.42
N LYS A 69 -3.78 2.57 -9.76
CA LYS A 69 -3.98 3.05 -11.13
C LYS A 69 -2.94 2.49 -12.10
N LEU A 70 -1.68 2.48 -11.68
CA LEU A 70 -0.58 1.92 -12.48
C LEU A 70 -0.77 0.40 -12.71
N GLN A 71 -1.19 -0.34 -11.70
CA GLN A 71 -1.44 -1.77 -11.83
C GLN A 71 -2.63 -2.06 -12.76
N ALA A 72 -3.74 -1.33 -12.62
CA ALA A 72 -4.90 -1.47 -13.49
C ALA A 72 -4.56 -1.14 -14.95
N TRP A 73 -3.82 -0.04 -15.17
CA TRP A 73 -3.33 0.31 -16.50
C TRP A 73 -2.38 -0.76 -17.07
N ARG A 74 -1.54 -1.38 -16.26
CA ARG A 74 -0.69 -2.48 -16.75
C ARG A 74 -1.52 -3.70 -17.14
N GLU A 75 -2.55 -4.03 -16.36
CA GLU A 75 -3.44 -5.15 -16.66
C GLU A 75 -4.23 -4.93 -17.96
N GLU A 76 -4.83 -3.75 -18.14
CA GLU A 76 -5.57 -3.37 -19.34
C GLU A 76 -4.72 -3.50 -20.62
N TYR A 77 -3.45 -3.10 -20.55
CA TYR A 77 -2.52 -3.15 -21.69
C TYR A 77 -1.63 -4.39 -21.72
N ARG A 78 -1.93 -5.41 -20.90
CA ARG A 78 -1.19 -6.69 -20.80
C ARG A 78 0.32 -6.51 -20.54
N HIS A 79 0.67 -5.54 -19.72
CA HIS A 79 2.02 -5.30 -19.24
C HIS A 79 2.35 -6.16 -18.00
N PRO A 80 3.63 -6.45 -17.74
CA PRO A 80 4.02 -7.20 -16.55
C PRO A 80 3.53 -6.54 -15.26
N PRO A 81 3.01 -7.32 -14.30
CA PRO A 81 2.52 -6.77 -13.04
C PRO A 81 3.65 -6.09 -12.27
N LEU A 82 3.27 -5.21 -11.34
CA LEU A 82 4.22 -4.48 -10.51
C LEU A 82 4.78 -5.43 -9.43
N ILE A 83 5.85 -6.15 -9.77
CA ILE A 83 6.49 -7.13 -8.88
C ILE A 83 7.65 -6.45 -8.12
N CYS A 84 7.86 -6.84 -6.87
CA CYS A 84 9.05 -6.47 -6.09
C CYS A 84 10.23 -7.31 -6.57
N CYS A 85 11.38 -6.70 -6.87
CA CYS A 85 12.55 -7.37 -7.43
C CYS A 85 13.15 -8.49 -6.55
N ASP A 86 12.62 -8.71 -5.35
CA ASP A 86 13.21 -9.57 -4.32
C ASP A 86 12.81 -11.05 -4.40
N THR A 87 11.81 -11.45 -5.19
CA THR A 87 11.33 -12.85 -5.16
C THR A 87 12.02 -13.81 -6.15
N ASN A 88 12.97 -13.32 -6.95
CA ASN A 88 13.74 -14.15 -7.88
C ASN A 88 15.14 -14.52 -7.35
N LYS A 89 15.31 -14.69 -6.04
CA LYS A 89 16.26 -15.73 -5.62
C LYS A 89 15.57 -17.05 -5.88
N ALA A 90 15.86 -17.64 -7.03
CA ALA A 90 15.51 -19.02 -7.33
C ALA A 90 15.87 -19.86 -6.09
N LYS A 91 14.86 -20.32 -5.36
CA LYS A 91 15.02 -21.51 -4.53
C LYS A 91 15.33 -22.60 -5.52
N THR A 92 16.62 -22.89 -5.68
CA THR A 92 17.09 -24.18 -6.19
C THR A 92 16.29 -25.23 -5.44
N SER A 93 15.34 -25.85 -6.15
CA SER A 93 14.62 -27.01 -5.70
C SER A 93 15.59 -28.18 -5.74
N ASP A 94 16.52 -28.23 -4.79
CA ASP A 94 17.24 -29.45 -4.50
C ASP A 94 16.32 -30.34 -3.68
N LYS A 95 15.71 -31.27 -4.42
CA LYS A 95 15.24 -32.58 -4.04
C LYS A 95 15.81 -33.04 -2.69
N MET A 96 14.94 -33.30 -1.72
CA MET A 96 15.02 -34.53 -0.94
C MET A 96 13.60 -35.03 -0.70
N ASP A 97 13.25 -36.09 -1.41
CA ASP A 97 12.36 -37.14 -0.94
C ASP A 97 12.71 -37.46 0.51
N VAL A 98 11.76 -37.31 1.42
CA VAL A 98 11.72 -38.14 2.63
C VAL A 98 10.27 -38.57 2.81
N ASP A 99 10.11 -39.87 2.63
CA ASP A 99 8.92 -40.67 2.82
C ASP A 99 8.08 -40.25 4.03
N MET A 100 6.79 -40.16 3.73
CA MET A 100 5.68 -40.48 4.61
C MET A 100 5.93 -41.86 5.24
N ASP A 101 5.96 -41.93 6.56
CA ASP A 101 5.06 -42.84 7.29
C ASP A 101 5.16 -42.63 8.80
N ASP A 102 3.99 -42.75 9.42
CA ASP A 102 3.75 -43.24 10.77
C ASP A 102 4.11 -42.33 11.98
N LEU A 103 3.07 -41.83 12.65
CA LEU A 103 2.70 -42.24 14.01
C LEU A 103 1.67 -41.26 14.62
N SER A 104 0.42 -41.70 14.55
CA SER A 104 -0.51 -41.93 15.66
C SER A 104 -0.41 -41.07 16.96
N ILE A 105 -1.58 -40.52 17.33
CA ILE A 105 -2.20 -40.46 18.67
C ILE A 105 -1.91 -39.26 19.59
N SER A 106 -2.84 -38.29 19.50
CA SER A 106 -3.76 -37.83 20.57
C SER A 106 -3.19 -37.02 21.78
N PRO A 107 -4.06 -36.52 22.71
CA PRO A 107 -4.16 -35.08 22.99
C PRO A 107 -3.90 -34.79 24.48
N ILE A 108 -4.32 -33.62 24.95
CA ILE A 108 -4.50 -33.24 26.37
C ILE A 108 -3.20 -32.77 27.04
N SER A 109 -3.14 -31.49 27.41
CA SER A 109 -3.39 -31.13 28.82
C SER A 109 -3.21 -29.64 29.05
N SER A 110 -4.28 -29.04 29.57
CA SER A 110 -4.28 -27.75 30.24
C SER A 110 -3.26 -27.76 31.39
N ARG A 111 -2.45 -26.70 31.51
CA ARG A 111 -1.89 -26.33 32.80
C ARG A 111 -1.89 -24.82 32.99
N SER A 112 -2.67 -24.44 33.97
CA SER A 112 -2.88 -23.12 34.52
C SER A 112 -1.68 -22.63 35.32
N SER A 113 -1.61 -21.29 35.45
CA SER A 113 -1.26 -20.51 36.66
C SER A 113 0.11 -20.73 37.32
N SER A 114 0.94 -19.68 37.37
CA SER A 114 0.98 -18.77 38.54
C SER A 114 1.98 -17.60 38.39
N PRO A 115 1.87 -16.53 39.22
CA PRO A 115 2.51 -15.23 39.03
C PRO A 115 3.68 -14.96 40.01
N GLU A 116 4.10 -13.69 40.06
CA GLU A 116 5.01 -13.03 41.04
C GLU A 116 6.51 -13.08 40.71
N ALA A 117 7.10 -11.90 40.44
CA ALA A 117 7.69 -11.10 41.51
C ALA A 117 8.46 -9.90 40.91
N SER A 118 8.12 -8.73 41.45
CA SER A 118 8.88 -7.50 41.36
C SER A 118 10.33 -7.68 41.82
N SER A 119 11.28 -7.03 41.16
CA SER A 119 12.50 -6.60 41.84
C SER A 119 13.07 -5.34 41.20
N SER A 120 12.97 -4.27 41.99
CA SER A 120 13.60 -2.98 41.86
C SER A 120 15.13 -3.07 41.91
N LEU A 121 15.83 -2.28 41.10
CA LEU A 121 16.98 -1.47 41.56
C LEU A 121 17.53 -0.58 40.42
N PRO A 122 17.71 0.73 40.67
CA PRO A 122 18.47 1.64 39.80
C PRO A 122 19.85 1.96 40.41
N LYS A 123 20.88 2.08 39.56
CA LYS A 123 22.12 2.84 39.76
C LYS A 123 22.87 2.81 38.43
N ALA A 124 22.82 3.88 37.63
CA ALA A 124 23.75 5.01 37.66
C ALA A 124 25.22 4.57 37.54
N ILE A 125 25.93 5.06 36.51
CA ILE A 125 27.20 5.80 36.60
C ILE A 125 27.91 5.83 35.23
N ALA A 126 28.24 7.07 34.83
CA ALA A 126 29.38 7.54 34.03
C ALA A 126 29.49 7.26 32.52
N MET A 127 29.41 8.36 31.75
CA MET A 127 30.24 8.61 30.56
C MET A 127 31.75 8.63 30.94
N PRO A 128 32.66 8.50 29.98
CA PRO A 128 33.28 9.73 29.46
C PRO A 128 33.50 9.77 27.94
N LEU A 129 33.46 11.01 27.45
CA LEU A 129 34.01 11.52 26.19
C LEU A 129 35.46 11.08 25.97
N LEU A 130 35.77 10.58 24.77
CA LEU A 130 37.06 10.85 24.10
C LEU A 130 36.85 10.91 22.58
N ALA A 131 37.57 11.84 21.98
CA ALA A 131 37.28 12.48 20.71
C ALA A 131 38.15 11.92 19.55
N PRO A 132 38.54 12.71 18.52
CA PRO A 132 38.34 12.41 17.11
C PRO A 132 39.59 11.83 16.45
N LEU A 133 39.45 11.14 15.30
CA LEU A 133 40.60 10.99 14.39
C LEU A 133 40.18 11.14 12.94
N SER A 134 40.75 12.17 12.33
CA SER A 134 40.76 12.46 10.90
C SER A 134 41.66 11.47 10.17
N THR A 135 41.26 11.05 8.97
CA THR A 135 42.19 10.62 7.91
C THR A 135 41.67 11.10 6.56
N PRO A 136 42.48 11.83 5.77
CA PRO A 136 42.11 12.27 4.43
C PRO A 136 42.68 11.35 3.33
N THR A 137 42.10 11.50 2.12
CA THR A 137 42.65 11.20 0.77
C THR A 137 42.69 9.71 0.34
N PRO A 138 42.61 9.35 -0.98
CA PRO A 138 42.71 10.20 -2.16
C PRO A 138 41.69 10.01 -3.31
N ARG A 139 41.64 11.08 -4.11
CA ARG A 139 41.37 11.19 -5.55
C ARG A 139 41.68 9.90 -6.36
N GLN A 140 40.70 9.41 -7.12
CA GLN A 140 40.90 8.69 -8.40
C GLN A 140 39.81 9.22 -9.35
N GLU A 141 40.17 10.07 -10.30
CA GLU A 141 40.44 9.72 -11.71
C GLU A 141 39.20 9.17 -12.44
N ALA A 142 38.59 10.07 -13.20
CA ALA A 142 37.63 9.74 -14.24
C ALA A 142 38.36 9.20 -15.48
N PRO A 143 37.80 8.18 -16.16
CA PRO A 143 38.10 7.98 -17.57
C PRO A 143 36.82 7.99 -18.43
N ASN A 144 36.86 8.91 -19.38
CA ASN A 144 36.32 8.86 -20.75
C ASN A 144 34.81 8.98 -21.02
N PRO A 145 34.42 9.86 -21.97
CA PRO A 145 33.07 9.91 -22.51
C PRO A 145 32.82 8.75 -23.50
N PRO A 146 31.59 8.23 -23.58
CA PRO A 146 31.21 7.24 -24.58
C PRO A 146 31.18 7.83 -26.01
N PRO A 147 31.38 7.00 -27.04
CA PRO A 147 31.46 7.43 -28.42
C PRO A 147 30.11 7.91 -28.96
N HIS A 148 30.22 8.93 -29.81
CA HIS A 148 29.19 9.57 -30.61
C HIS A 148 28.41 8.53 -31.43
N VAL A 149 27.14 8.29 -31.07
CA VAL A 149 26.20 7.51 -31.88
C VAL A 149 25.48 8.47 -32.83
N GLN A 150 25.58 8.17 -34.14
CA GLN A 150 24.92 8.92 -35.21
C GLN A 150 23.40 8.82 -35.14
N PRO A 151 22.63 9.86 -35.52
CA PRO A 151 21.18 9.77 -35.64
C PRO A 151 20.79 8.93 -36.85
N LEU A 152 19.96 7.90 -36.63
CA LEU A 152 19.24 7.19 -37.69
C LEU A 152 18.23 8.14 -38.37
N PRO A 153 18.06 8.04 -39.70
CA PRO A 153 17.13 8.89 -40.44
C PRO A 153 15.67 8.55 -40.13
N PHE A 154 14.89 9.62 -40.04
CA PHE A 154 13.44 9.68 -39.92
C PHE A 154 12.73 8.78 -40.95
N LEU A 155 11.91 7.85 -40.46
CA LEU A 155 10.83 7.26 -41.26
C LEU A 155 9.58 8.13 -41.08
N ASN A 156 9.15 8.74 -42.18
CA ASN A 156 7.90 9.50 -42.28
C ASN A 156 6.69 8.61 -41.98
N PRO A 157 5.64 9.13 -41.30
CA PRO A 157 4.39 8.41 -41.11
C PRO A 157 3.63 8.27 -42.43
N LEU A 158 3.26 7.03 -42.75
CA LEU A 158 2.31 6.71 -43.80
C LEU A 158 0.92 7.27 -43.45
N ASP A 159 0.46 8.08 -44.40
CA ASP A 159 -0.90 8.52 -44.67
C ASP A 159 -1.89 7.34 -44.60
N MET A 160 -2.77 7.34 -43.60
CA MET A 160 -3.90 6.41 -43.50
C MET A 160 -5.18 7.20 -43.24
N LYS A 161 -6.01 7.26 -44.28
CA LYS A 161 -7.31 7.92 -44.38
C LYS A 161 -8.33 7.35 -43.36
N PRO A 162 -9.15 8.20 -42.70
CA PRO A 162 -10.20 7.75 -41.79
C PRO A 162 -11.51 7.52 -42.54
N LYS A 163 -11.72 6.32 -43.07
CA LYS A 163 -13.04 5.83 -43.50
C LYS A 163 -13.04 4.31 -43.32
N MET A 164 -13.49 3.82 -42.16
CA MET A 164 -14.05 2.46 -41.94
C MET A 164 -14.29 2.16 -40.44
N LEU A 165 -14.56 3.17 -39.58
CA LEU A 165 -14.87 2.91 -38.15
C LEU A 165 -16.36 3.06 -37.78
N SER A 166 -17.23 3.39 -38.74
CA SER A 166 -18.66 3.62 -38.48
C SER A 166 -19.57 2.41 -38.78
N GLN A 167 -19.01 1.24 -39.12
CA GLN A 167 -19.78 0.09 -39.64
C GLN A 167 -19.52 -1.23 -38.88
N MET A 168 -19.08 -1.16 -37.62
CA MET A 168 -18.97 -2.34 -36.74
C MET A 168 -19.77 -2.24 -35.42
N MET A 169 -20.59 -1.19 -35.23
CA MET A 169 -21.37 -0.99 -33.99
C MET A 169 -22.87 -1.35 -34.12
N SER A 170 -23.33 -1.96 -35.21
CA SER A 170 -24.77 -2.23 -35.44
C SER A 170 -25.15 -3.71 -35.58
N ALA A 171 -24.43 -4.62 -34.92
CA ALA A 171 -24.79 -6.05 -34.98
C ALA A 171 -24.49 -6.83 -33.70
N MET A 172 -24.97 -6.38 -32.53
CA MET A 172 -25.17 -7.26 -31.36
C MET A 172 -26.38 -6.80 -30.51
N GLU A 173 -27.55 -6.68 -31.14
CA GLU A 173 -28.85 -6.64 -30.46
C GLU A 173 -29.76 -7.71 -31.08
N ALA A 174 -29.49 -8.99 -30.78
CA ALA A 174 -30.48 -10.07 -30.84
C ALA A 174 -29.82 -11.42 -30.51
N THR A 175 -29.77 -11.80 -29.24
CA THR A 175 -29.90 -13.22 -28.86
C THR A 175 -30.17 -13.33 -27.35
N LYS A 176 -31.45 -13.26 -27.00
CA LYS A 176 -31.99 -13.84 -25.76
C LYS A 176 -32.05 -15.36 -25.92
N LYS A 177 -31.82 -16.05 -24.81
CA LYS A 177 -32.04 -17.49 -24.53
C LYS A 177 -31.06 -18.48 -25.14
N THR A 178 -30.15 -18.98 -24.31
CA THR A 178 -30.09 -20.41 -23.98
C THR A 178 -29.44 -20.58 -22.60
N THR A 179 -30.22 -21.19 -21.72
CA THR A 179 -29.91 -21.65 -20.37
C THR A 179 -28.80 -22.69 -20.37
N ILE A 180 -27.66 -22.38 -19.75
CA ILE A 180 -26.82 -23.35 -19.02
C ILE A 180 -26.38 -22.66 -17.73
N GLY A 181 -27.00 -23.07 -16.62
CA GLY A 181 -26.82 -22.48 -15.31
C GLY A 181 -25.41 -22.69 -14.77
N THR A 182 -24.60 -21.65 -14.81
CA THR A 182 -23.56 -21.40 -13.82
C THR A 182 -24.18 -20.49 -12.77
N PRO A 183 -24.11 -20.82 -11.46
CA PRO A 183 -24.59 -19.92 -10.43
C PRO A 183 -23.72 -18.66 -10.46
N SER A 184 -24.25 -17.58 -11.05
CA SER A 184 -23.70 -16.25 -10.93
C SER A 184 -23.88 -15.84 -9.47
N VAL A 185 -22.84 -16.09 -8.67
CA VAL A 185 -22.78 -15.66 -7.28
C VAL A 185 -22.69 -14.15 -7.30
N ASP A 186 -23.85 -13.50 -7.16
CA ASP A 186 -24.00 -12.06 -7.18
C ASP A 186 -23.19 -11.47 -6.02
N PHE A 187 -22.09 -10.78 -6.33
CA PHE A 187 -21.15 -10.24 -5.34
C PHE A 187 -21.83 -9.24 -4.38
N THR A 188 -22.96 -8.69 -4.82
CA THR A 188 -23.76 -7.71 -4.08
C THR A 188 -24.42 -8.29 -2.83
N ASP A 189 -24.78 -9.58 -2.83
CA ASP A 189 -25.43 -10.24 -1.68
C ASP A 189 -24.46 -10.56 -0.54
N PHE A 190 -23.18 -10.82 -0.86
CA PHE A 190 -22.15 -11.02 0.16
C PHE A 190 -21.81 -9.72 0.90
N SER A 191 -21.88 -8.58 0.21
CA SER A 191 -21.56 -7.28 0.82
C SER A 191 -22.57 -6.87 1.89
N ARG A 192 -23.87 -7.14 1.69
CA ARG A 192 -24.91 -6.80 2.68
C ARG A 192 -24.79 -7.60 3.97
N ASN A 193 -24.57 -8.90 3.86
CA ASN A 193 -24.39 -9.77 5.04
C ASN A 193 -23.14 -9.42 5.84
N PHE A 194 -22.13 -8.83 5.21
CA PHE A 194 -20.91 -8.44 5.90
C PHE A 194 -21.10 -7.22 6.81
N GLU A 195 -21.85 -6.22 6.35
CA GLU A 195 -22.05 -4.96 7.09
C GLU A 195 -22.80 -5.19 8.41
N ASP A 196 -23.77 -6.10 8.41
CA ASP A 196 -24.61 -6.42 9.57
C ASP A 196 -23.87 -7.24 10.64
N ASN A 197 -22.82 -7.96 10.26
CA ASN A 197 -22.15 -8.93 11.14
C ASN A 197 -20.87 -8.39 11.81
N PHE A 198 -20.32 -7.25 11.36
CA PHE A 198 -19.10 -6.71 11.94
C PHE A 198 -19.38 -5.70 13.05
N ASP A 199 -19.22 -6.15 14.30
CA ASP A 199 -19.18 -5.31 15.48
C ASP A 199 -17.74 -5.18 16.01
N LEU A 200 -17.14 -4.02 15.78
CA LEU A 200 -15.77 -3.70 16.20
C LEU A 200 -15.61 -3.74 17.73
N GLU A 201 -16.62 -3.33 18.50
CA GLU A 201 -16.52 -3.33 19.97
C GLU A 201 -16.48 -4.76 20.50
N THR A 202 -17.35 -5.63 19.95
CA THR A 202 -17.34 -7.05 20.26
C THR A 202 -16.01 -7.70 19.85
N GLU A 203 -15.47 -7.37 18.68
CA GLU A 203 -14.19 -7.91 18.23
C GLU A 203 -13.01 -7.47 19.13
N LEU A 204 -13.00 -6.21 19.58
CA LEU A 204 -11.99 -5.72 20.52
C LEU A 204 -12.10 -6.42 21.89
N LYS A 205 -13.32 -6.69 22.37
CA LYS A 205 -13.53 -7.40 23.64
C LYS A 205 -13.01 -8.83 23.64
N LYS A 206 -12.90 -9.49 22.48
CA LYS A 206 -12.37 -10.86 22.37
C LYS A 206 -10.89 -10.98 22.69
N SER A 207 -10.11 -9.90 22.58
CA SER A 207 -8.66 -9.94 22.78
C SER A 207 -8.22 -9.06 23.94
N PHE A 208 -7.18 -9.48 24.66
CA PHE A 208 -6.58 -8.67 25.74
C PHE A 208 -6.10 -7.30 25.22
N GLN A 209 -5.53 -7.26 24.02
CA GLN A 209 -5.09 -5.99 23.41
C GLN A 209 -6.27 -5.08 23.08
N GLY A 210 -7.37 -5.61 22.55
CA GLY A 210 -8.56 -4.83 22.25
C GLY A 210 -9.23 -4.29 23.51
N GLN A 211 -9.29 -5.07 24.58
CA GLN A 211 -9.76 -4.60 25.90
C GLN A 211 -8.90 -3.43 26.42
N LYS A 212 -7.57 -3.52 26.27
CA LYS A 212 -6.65 -2.44 26.66
C LYS A 212 -6.84 -1.17 25.83
N ILE A 213 -7.12 -1.29 24.53
CA ILE A 213 -7.46 -0.14 23.66
C ILE A 213 -8.71 0.55 24.18
N LEU A 214 -9.77 -0.21 24.49
CA LEU A 214 -11.03 0.32 25.01
C LEU A 214 -10.84 1.03 26.37
N GLU A 215 -10.04 0.45 27.26
CA GLU A 215 -9.72 1.03 28.56
C GLU A 215 -8.90 2.33 28.43
N ASN A 216 -7.82 2.31 27.62
CA ASN A 216 -7.00 3.48 27.35
C ASN A 216 -7.84 4.61 26.75
N TYR A 217 -8.68 4.31 25.77
CA TYR A 217 -9.56 5.30 25.16
C TYR A 217 -10.58 5.84 26.15
N ARG A 218 -11.18 4.98 27.00
CA ARG A 218 -12.09 5.42 28.06
C ARG A 218 -11.43 6.42 29.00
N LYS A 219 -10.15 6.19 29.34
CA LYS A 219 -9.35 7.01 30.25
C LYS A 219 -8.84 8.31 29.63
N TYR A 220 -8.31 8.27 28.41
CA TYR A 220 -7.61 9.40 27.79
C TYR A 220 -8.40 10.10 26.68
N LYS A 221 -9.50 9.50 26.20
CA LYS A 221 -10.33 9.98 25.07
C LYS A 221 -9.56 10.16 23.75
N ILE A 222 -8.35 9.62 23.66
CA ILE A 222 -7.50 9.62 22.47
C ILE A 222 -6.81 8.25 22.37
N LEU A 223 -6.63 7.75 21.14
CA LEU A 223 -5.84 6.56 20.92
C LEU A 223 -4.37 6.92 20.81
N GLY A 224 -3.54 6.26 21.63
CA GLY A 224 -2.10 6.34 21.44
C GLY A 224 -1.68 5.61 20.17
N LYS A 225 -0.50 5.94 19.63
CA LYS A 225 0.07 5.26 18.45
C LYS A 225 0.14 3.73 18.60
N SER A 226 0.44 3.24 19.80
CA SER A 226 0.46 1.79 20.07
C SER A 226 -0.95 1.18 19.96
N ASP A 227 -1.96 1.90 20.42
CA ASP A 227 -3.36 1.44 20.40
C ASP A 227 -3.91 1.47 18.97
N GLN A 228 -3.58 2.51 18.19
CA GLN A 228 -3.89 2.59 16.77
C GLN A 228 -3.28 1.42 15.99
N ASN A 229 -2.00 1.11 16.21
CA ASN A 229 -1.34 -0.04 15.57
C ASN A 229 -2.02 -1.37 15.93
N ASN A 230 -2.38 -1.56 17.19
CA ASN A 230 -3.06 -2.78 17.64
C ASN A 230 -4.48 -2.87 17.06
N LEU A 231 -5.21 -1.75 17.00
CA LEU A 231 -6.52 -1.65 16.37
C LEU A 231 -6.45 -2.05 14.89
N THR A 232 -5.47 -1.53 14.14
CA THR A 232 -5.26 -1.92 12.74
C THR A 232 -5.03 -3.42 12.60
N ARG A 233 -4.27 -4.04 13.50
CA ARG A 233 -4.03 -5.50 13.50
C ARG A 233 -5.30 -6.29 13.76
N VAL A 234 -6.15 -5.86 14.70
CA VAL A 234 -7.43 -6.52 15.00
C VAL A 234 -8.33 -6.48 13.76
N VAL A 235 -8.49 -5.32 13.14
CA VAL A 235 -9.30 -5.16 11.92
C VAL A 235 -8.75 -6.00 10.76
N ALA A 236 -7.43 -5.97 10.55
CA ALA A 236 -6.78 -6.76 9.50
C ALA A 236 -6.96 -8.26 9.73
N ASN A 237 -6.79 -8.75 10.97
CA ASN A 237 -6.99 -10.15 11.30
C ASN A 237 -8.44 -10.59 11.08
N PHE A 238 -9.40 -9.78 11.53
CA PHE A 238 -10.82 -10.06 11.28
C PHE A 238 -11.10 -10.16 9.78
N HIS A 239 -10.61 -9.19 9.00
CA HIS A 239 -10.80 -9.18 7.55
C HIS A 239 -10.23 -10.45 6.89
N LEU A 240 -9.00 -10.85 7.26
CA LEU A 240 -8.37 -12.07 6.74
C LEU A 240 -9.20 -13.33 7.02
N MET A 241 -9.87 -13.40 8.18
CA MET A 241 -10.73 -14.53 8.55
C MET A 241 -11.99 -14.63 7.70
N THR A 242 -12.48 -13.52 7.14
CA THR A 242 -13.68 -13.52 6.28
C THR A 242 -13.43 -14.06 4.87
N LYS A 243 -12.17 -14.20 4.46
CA LYS A 243 -11.76 -14.61 3.09
C LYS A 243 -12.36 -13.75 1.97
N MET A 244 -12.84 -12.56 2.28
CA MET A 244 -13.36 -11.62 1.29
C MET A 244 -12.22 -10.85 0.60
N PRO A 245 -12.40 -10.45 -0.67
CA PRO A 245 -11.43 -9.59 -1.32
C PRO A 245 -11.45 -8.18 -0.69
N LEU A 246 -10.27 -7.58 -0.56
CA LEU A 246 -10.13 -6.19 -0.13
C LEU A 246 -10.68 -5.26 -1.21
N SER A 247 -11.67 -4.45 -0.85
CA SER A 247 -12.22 -3.40 -1.71
C SER A 247 -12.18 -2.04 -1.01
N ALA A 248 -12.23 -0.95 -1.78
CA ALA A 248 -12.29 0.40 -1.23
C ALA A 248 -13.53 0.60 -0.32
N GLN A 249 -14.66 -0.02 -0.66
CA GLN A 249 -15.89 0.03 0.14
C GLN A 249 -15.70 -0.61 1.51
N ILE A 250 -15.01 -1.75 1.57
CA ILE A 250 -14.70 -2.43 2.83
C ILE A 250 -13.79 -1.57 3.72
N TYR A 251 -12.79 -0.89 3.12
CA TYR A 251 -11.96 0.06 3.87
C TYR A 251 -12.78 1.23 4.44
N MET A 252 -13.69 1.79 3.64
CA MET A 252 -14.59 2.87 4.09
C MET A 252 -15.52 2.40 5.22
N PHE A 253 -16.04 1.18 5.11
CA PHE A 253 -16.84 0.55 6.16
C PHE A 253 -16.07 0.41 7.48
N TYR A 254 -14.86 -0.16 7.43
CA TYR A 254 -14.01 -0.27 8.64
C TYR A 254 -13.67 1.10 9.22
N ALA A 255 -13.34 2.08 8.38
CA ALA A 255 -13.09 3.45 8.82
C ALA A 255 -14.31 4.05 9.52
N SER A 256 -15.52 3.84 8.98
CA SER A 256 -16.76 4.28 9.62
C SER A 256 -16.96 3.65 10.99
N LYS A 257 -16.74 2.33 11.12
CA LYS A 257 -16.87 1.61 12.40
C LYS A 257 -15.83 2.03 13.43
N ILE A 258 -14.61 2.33 13.00
CA ILE A 258 -13.57 2.91 13.86
C ILE A 258 -14.00 4.29 14.36
N GLN A 259 -14.51 5.16 13.49
CA GLN A 259 -14.95 6.51 13.87
C GLN A 259 -16.20 6.51 14.76
N GLU A 260 -17.09 5.53 14.59
CA GLU A 260 -18.24 5.32 15.46
C GLU A 260 -17.80 5.04 16.90
N LEU A 261 -16.80 4.17 17.08
CA LEU A 261 -16.27 3.79 18.39
C LEU A 261 -15.24 4.78 18.96
N PHE A 262 -14.48 5.44 18.10
CA PHE A 262 -13.41 6.39 18.43
C PHE A 262 -13.55 7.73 17.68
N PRO A 263 -14.51 8.60 18.08
CA PRO A 263 -14.79 9.84 17.37
C PRO A 263 -13.58 10.78 17.13
N THR A 264 -12.56 10.76 17.99
CA THR A 264 -11.36 11.60 17.83
C THR A 264 -10.50 11.24 16.63
N GLU A 265 -10.65 10.04 16.07
CA GLU A 265 -9.97 9.63 14.83
C GLU A 265 -10.55 10.35 13.59
N ARG A 266 -11.76 10.93 13.67
CA ARG A 266 -12.36 11.70 12.57
C ARG A 266 -11.61 13.01 12.31
N ASP A 267 -11.16 13.67 13.37
CA ASP A 267 -10.46 14.96 13.30
C ASP A 267 -9.04 14.81 12.74
N LEU A 268 -8.41 13.65 12.96
CA LEU A 268 -7.07 13.33 12.44
C LEU A 268 -7.07 13.11 10.92
N LEU A 269 -8.15 12.55 10.37
CA LEU A 269 -8.30 12.35 8.92
C LEU A 269 -8.50 13.66 8.15
N HIS A 270 -9.19 14.64 8.74
CA HIS A 270 -9.47 15.93 8.09
C HIS A 270 -8.39 16.99 8.33
N SER A 271 -7.64 16.89 9.43
CA SER A 271 -6.72 17.96 9.82
C SER A 271 -5.42 18.00 9.01
N GLY A 272 -5.06 16.95 8.24
CA GLY A 272 -3.84 16.90 7.41
C GLY A 272 -2.52 17.14 8.18
N LYS A 273 -2.60 17.36 9.49
CA LYS A 273 -1.51 17.60 10.41
C LYS A 273 -1.39 16.34 11.26
N LEU A 274 -0.60 15.39 10.76
CA LEU A 274 0.05 14.42 11.63
C LEU A 274 0.94 15.21 12.60
N GLN A 275 0.36 15.67 13.71
CA GLN A 275 1.15 16.10 14.84
C GLN A 275 1.90 14.86 15.33
N THR A 276 3.21 14.87 15.11
CA THR A 276 4.16 14.19 15.98
C THR A 276 4.01 14.80 17.37
N THR A 277 2.98 14.40 18.11
CA THR A 277 2.96 14.61 19.55
C THR A 277 4.02 13.68 20.11
N SER A 278 5.23 14.23 20.27
CA SER A 278 6.20 13.69 21.19
C SER A 278 5.49 13.52 22.52
N CYS A 279 5.20 12.27 22.87
CA CYS A 279 4.83 11.87 24.22
C CYS A 279 5.98 12.30 25.11
N THR A 280 5.87 13.50 25.66
CA THR A 280 6.89 14.08 26.53
C THR A 280 6.68 13.40 27.87
N GLU A 281 7.52 12.39 28.08
CA GLU A 281 8.04 11.88 29.34
C GLU A 281 7.53 12.66 30.57
N ARG A 282 6.38 12.24 31.14
CA ARG A 282 6.05 12.61 32.52
C ARG A 282 6.94 11.81 33.45
N LYS A 283 8.07 12.40 33.81
CA LYS A 283 8.83 12.01 35.00
C LYS A 283 8.02 12.36 36.26
N ALA A 284 8.25 11.51 37.26
CA ALA A 284 7.56 11.42 38.53
C ALA A 284 7.44 12.73 39.32
N LEU A 285 6.31 12.85 40.02
CA LEU A 285 6.20 13.39 41.38
C LEU A 285 5.37 12.38 42.19
#